data_AF-A0A1H7DG30-F1
#
_entry.id   AF-A0A1H7DG30-F1
#
_cell.length_a   1.000
_cell.length_b   1.000
_cell.length_c   1.000
_cell.angle_alpha   90.00
_cell.angle_beta   90.00
_cell.angle_gamma   90.00
#
_symmetry.space_group_name_H-M   'P 1'
#
loop_
_entity.id
_entity.type
_entity.pdbx_description
1 polymer ?
#
loop_
_entity_poly.entity_id
_entity_poly.type
_entity_poly.pdbx_seq_one_letter_code
_entity_poly.pdbx_strand_id
1 'polypeptide(L)' 'MADTAADYRARAAADLAEAQQLVLPHARDRMLHSADRWSKMADAADRRVR' A
#
# COMPACT_ATOMS: atom_id res chain seq x y z
N MET A 1 -7.24 15.01 -8.42
CA MET A 1 -5.83 14.68 -8.71
C MET A 1 -5.80 13.23 -9.15
N ALA A 2 -5.11 12.90 -10.25
CA ALA A 2 -4.90 11.49 -10.59
C ALA A 2 -3.92 10.91 -9.55
N ASP A 3 -4.29 9.83 -8.85
CA ASP A 3 -3.40 9.16 -7.90
C ASP A 3 -2.13 8.72 -8.65
N THR A 4 -0.99 9.30 -8.29
CA THR A 4 0.32 8.99 -8.87
C THR A 4 0.90 7.73 -8.23
N ALA A 5 1.94 7.15 -8.83
CA ALA A 5 2.67 6.06 -8.20
C ALA A 5 3.24 6.45 -6.82
N ALA A 6 3.60 7.73 -6.62
CA ALA A 6 4.03 8.24 -5.32
C ALA A 6 2.90 8.19 -4.29
N ASP A 7 1.67 8.55 -4.66
CA ASP A 7 0.50 8.50 -3.77
C ASP A 7 0.19 7.07 -3.34
N TYR A 8 0.24 6.12 -4.27
CA TYR A 8 0.06 4.70 -3.96
C TYR A 8 1.16 4.15 -3.05
N ARG A 9 2.42 4.56 -3.23
CA ARG A 9 3.52 4.20 -2.32
C ARG A 9 3.32 4.76 -0.93
N ALA A 10 2.87 6.01 -0.81
CA ALA A 10 2.59 6.63 0.48
C ALA A 10 1.49 5.86 1.23
N ARG A 11 0.41 5.47 0.54
CA ARG A 11 -0.65 4.62 1.12
C ARG A 11 -0.14 3.24 1.53
N ALA A 12 0.65 2.58 0.68
CA ALA A 12 1.24 1.28 1.01
C ALA A 12 2.13 1.34 2.26
N ALA A 13 2.94 2.40 2.39
CA ALA A 13 3.80 2.63 3.54
C ALA A 13 3.00 2.90 4.82
N ALA A 14 1.91 3.66 4.72
CA ALA A 14 1.02 3.93 5.85
C ALA A 14 0.35 2.65 6.36
N ASP A 15 -0.25 1.86 5.46
CA ASP A 15 -0.89 0.58 5.82
C ASP A 15 0.14 -0.40 6.41
N LEU A 16 1.38 -0.43 5.90
CA LEU A 16 2.45 -1.26 6.46
C LEU A 16 2.86 -0.82 7.87
N ALA A 17 2.97 0.49 8.10
CA ALA A 17 3.28 1.03 9.42
C ALA A 17 2.16 0.72 10.43
N GLU A 18 0.90 0.83 10.01
CA GLU A 18 -0.24 0.44 10.85
C GLU A 18 -0.23 -1.07 11.14
N ALA A 19 0.07 -1.91 10.15
CA ALA A 19 0.19 -3.35 10.32
C ALA A 19 1.24 -3.74 11.38
N GLN A 20 2.33 -2.98 11.49
CA GLN A 20 3.38 -3.22 12.48
C GLN A 20 2.95 -2.91 13.92
N GLN A 21 1.99 -2.01 14.10
CA GLN A 21 1.47 -1.63 15.41
C GLN A 21 0.31 -2.53 15.88
N LEU A 22 -0.31 -3.28 14.96
CA LEU A 22 -1.44 -4.14 15.26
C LEU A 22 -1.01 -5.43 15.98
N VAL A 23 -1.61 -5.65 17.16
CA VAL A 23 -1.41 -6.86 17.98
C VAL A 23 -2.27 -8.03 17.48
N LEU A 24 -3.46 -7.73 16.94
CA LEU A 24 -4.39 -8.75 16.46
C LEU A 24 -3.95 -9.32 15.10
N PRO A 25 -3.66 -10.63 14.97
CA PRO A 25 -3.10 -11.20 13.75
C PRO A 25 -3.97 -10.97 12.50
N HIS A 26 -5.28 -11.19 12.61
CA HIS A 26 -6.21 -11.00 11.49
C HIS A 26 -6.35 -9.54 11.05
N ALA A 27 -6.16 -8.58 11.97
CA ALA A 27 -6.16 -7.16 11.62
C ALA A 27 -4.86 -6.79 10.90
N ARG A 28 -3.73 -7.29 11.40
CA ARG A 28 -2.41 -7.15 10.77
C ARG A 28 -2.41 -7.72 9.36
N ASP A 29 -2.92 -8.94 9.16
CA ASP A 29 -2.95 -9.60 7.85
C ASP A 29 -3.77 -8.81 6.83
N ARG A 30 -4.94 -8.32 7.23
CA ARG A 30 -5.76 -7.43 6.38
C ARG A 30 -4.98 -6.18 5.95
N MET A 31 -4.24 -5.59 6.87
CA MET A 31 -3.50 -4.37 6.59
C MET A 31 -2.26 -4.62 5.71
N LEU A 32 -1.59 -5.76 5.90
CA LEU A 32 -0.54 -6.22 4.99
C LEU A 32 -1.06 -6.48 3.57
N HIS A 33 -2.24 -7.09 3.44
CA HIS A 33 -2.87 -7.32 2.13
C HIS A 33 -3.28 -6.00 1.45
N SER A 34 -3.72 -5.02 2.23
CA SER A 34 -4.00 -3.67 1.72
C SER A 34 -2.73 -3.00 1.21
N ALA A 35 -1.65 -3.02 2.00
CA ALA A 35 -0.35 -2.47 1.62
C ALA A 35 0.19 -3.10 0.31
N ASP A 36 0.09 -4.43 0.16
CA ASP A 36 0.47 -5.14 -1.05
C ASP A 36 -0.35 -4.69 -2.29
N ARG A 37 -1.67 -4.51 -2.12
CA ARG A 37 -2.52 -4.00 -3.21
C ARG A 37 -2.10 -2.60 -3.65
N TRP A 38 -1.85 -1.69 -2.72
CA TRP A 38 -1.38 -0.34 -3.03
C TRP A 38 -0.01 -0.35 -3.73
N SER A 39 0.91 -1.20 -3.27
CA SER A 39 2.22 -1.37 -3.91
C SER A 39 2.09 -1.83 -5.37
N LYS A 40 1.21 -2.81 -5.65
CA LYS A 40 0.95 -3.28 -7.02
C LYS A 40 0.36 -2.20 -7.91
N MET A 41 -0.49 -1.33 -7.37
CA MET A 41 -1.03 -0.19 -8.12
C MET A 41 0.03 0.88 -8.38
N ALA A 42 0.96 1.11 -7.45
CA ALA A 42 2.11 1.97 -7.69
C ALA A 42 2.96 1.45 -8.85
N ASP A 43 3.25 0.15 -8.86
CA ASP A 43 4.02 -0.48 -9.95
C ASP A 43 3.29 -0.39 -11.29
N ALA A 44 1.97 -0.57 -11.30
CA ALA A 44 1.15 -0.43 -12.51
C ALA A 44 1.13 1.02 -13.02
N ALA A 45 1.05 2.00 -12.11
CA ALA A 45 1.10 3.42 -12.45
C ALA A 45 2.48 3.78 -13.04
N ASP A 46 3.57 3.34 -12.43
CA ASP A 46 4.93 3.58 -12.94
C ASP A 46 5.15 2.97 -14.33
N ARG A 47 4.60 1.78 -14.61
CA ARG A 47 4.67 1.15 -15.94
C ARG A 47 3.91 1.93 -17.01
N ARG A 48 2.86 2.68 -16.64
CA ARG A 48 2.07 3.50 -17.59
C ARG A 48 2.75 4.83 -17.93
N VAL A 49 3.67 5.28 -17.08
CA VAL A 49 4.41 6.54 -17.26
C VAL A 49 5.69 6.34 -18.08
N ARG A 50 6.16 5.10 -18.22
CA ARG A 50 7.30 4.72 -19.08
C ARG A 50 6.83 4.42 -20.50
#